data_AF-A0A8H3CRA4-F1
#
_entry.id   AF-A0A8H3CRA4-F1
#
_cell.length_a   1.000
_cell.length_b   1.000
_cell.length_c   1.000
_cell.angle_alpha   90.00
_cell.angle_beta   90.00
_cell.angle_gamma   90.00
#
_symmetry.space_group_name_H-M   'P 1'
#
loop_
_entity.id
_entity.type
_entity.pdbx_description
1 polymer ?
#
loop_
_entity_poly.entity_id
_entity_poly.type
_entity_poly.pdbx_seq_one_letter_code
_entity_poly.pdbx_strand_id
1 'polypeptide(L)'
;MGTLPWVTRPVPLSPIDAFRGYKIGLLSPRSYQVSHPFSFTFFTTHSRLAMLFSTILLTLSVTLAFASPLDSRAAPDNTVRINSASSYCMIMPRKAHTNIGDSESTGQMQSYCSASGKTDPSQGNLPNDFWTKVTYKKGRNNGDWVQLTGRIRKGSTSQLNDNDGGGQYDSSGGAGGAGNPRGSKCAGYNHYVEIVEPNVSRACIRCCQDTRDCRLDRDTAGCPAVIPGEY
;
A
#
# COMPACT_ATOMS: atom_id res chain seq x y z
N MET A 1 -54.88 -15.45 17.98
CA MET A 1 -55.76 -15.68 16.81
C MET A 1 -55.89 -14.38 16.06
N GLY A 2 -55.47 -14.33 14.79
CA GLY A 2 -55.50 -13.12 13.96
C GLY A 2 -54.32 -13.03 13.00
N THR A 3 -54.16 -14.03 12.13
CA THR A 3 -53.21 -14.04 11.01
C THR A 3 -53.75 -13.21 9.85
N LEU A 4 -53.00 -12.21 9.38
CA LEU A 4 -53.26 -11.53 8.10
C LEU A 4 -52.13 -11.84 7.10
N PRO A 5 -52.45 -12.01 5.80
CA PRO A 5 -51.56 -12.64 4.83
C PRO A 5 -50.71 -11.64 4.03
N TRP A 6 -49.64 -12.22 3.50
CA TRP A 6 -48.64 -11.79 2.53
C TRP A 6 -49.10 -10.84 1.41
N VAL A 7 -48.31 -9.79 1.18
CA VAL A 7 -48.21 -9.09 -0.11
C VAL A 7 -46.75 -9.13 -0.56
N THR A 8 -46.44 -10.06 -1.46
CA THR A 8 -45.17 -10.13 -2.19
C THR A 8 -45.22 -9.18 -3.38
N ARG A 9 -44.34 -8.18 -3.41
CA ARG A 9 -44.15 -7.32 -4.60
C ARG A 9 -43.08 -7.92 -5.52
N PRO A 10 -43.27 -7.93 -6.85
CA PRO A 10 -42.28 -8.43 -7.80
C PRO A 10 -41.14 -7.42 -8.06
N VAL A 11 -40.02 -8.03 -8.46
CA VAL A 11 -38.66 -7.53 -8.72
C VAL A 11 -38.56 -6.71 -10.02
N PRO A 12 -37.68 -5.69 -10.11
CA PRO A 12 -37.06 -5.31 -11.37
C PRO A 12 -35.65 -5.91 -11.48
N LEU A 13 -35.49 -6.83 -12.43
CA LEU A 13 -34.21 -7.37 -12.89
C LEU A 13 -33.43 -6.25 -13.60
N SER A 14 -32.15 -6.10 -13.28
CA SER A 14 -31.22 -5.23 -14.01
C SER A 14 -30.39 -6.05 -15.01
N PRO A 15 -30.02 -5.48 -16.17
CA PRO A 15 -29.65 -6.26 -17.35
C PRO A 15 -28.19 -6.73 -17.29
N ILE A 16 -28.02 -8.05 -17.34
CA ILE A 16 -26.80 -8.71 -17.82
C ILE A 16 -27.14 -9.23 -19.24
N ASP A 17 -26.15 -9.20 -20.13
CA ASP A 17 -26.12 -9.72 -21.51
C ASP A 17 -26.29 -8.69 -22.64
N ALA A 18 -25.15 -8.11 -23.05
CA ALA A 18 -24.96 -7.69 -24.43
C ALA A 18 -23.48 -7.88 -24.87
N PHE A 19 -23.30 -8.66 -25.93
CA PHE A 19 -22.14 -8.76 -26.82
C PHE A 19 -20.93 -9.63 -26.44
N ARG A 20 -21.20 -10.93 -26.55
CA ARG A 20 -20.47 -11.91 -27.39
C ARG A 20 -19.59 -11.31 -28.50
N GLY A 21 -18.29 -11.62 -28.45
CA GLY A 21 -17.53 -12.14 -29.59
C GLY A 21 -16.66 -11.17 -30.40
N TYR A 22 -15.37 -11.10 -30.07
CA TYR A 22 -14.32 -11.01 -31.12
C TYR A 22 -13.11 -11.83 -30.69
N LYS A 23 -12.89 -12.93 -31.41
CA LYS A 23 -11.77 -13.86 -31.28
C LYS A 23 -10.79 -13.49 -32.39
N ILE A 24 -9.73 -12.74 -32.08
CA ILE A 24 -8.65 -12.45 -33.04
C ILE A 24 -7.52 -13.43 -32.74
N GLY A 25 -7.23 -14.26 -33.74
CA GLY A 25 -6.31 -15.38 -33.65
C GLY A 25 -4.85 -14.96 -33.55
N LEU A 26 -4.09 -15.87 -32.94
CA LEU A 26 -2.64 -15.97 -33.04
C LEU A 26 -2.19 -15.96 -34.50
N LEU A 27 -1.23 -15.10 -34.83
CA LEU A 27 -0.26 -15.36 -35.89
C LEU A 27 1.13 -14.87 -35.44
N SER A 28 2.04 -15.83 -35.32
CA SER A 28 3.50 -15.72 -35.26
C SER A 28 4.03 -16.79 -36.22
N PRO A 29 5.28 -16.77 -36.68
CA PRO A 29 6.12 -15.67 -37.15
C PRO A 29 6.44 -15.87 -38.66
N ARG A 30 6.72 -14.80 -39.42
CA ARG A 30 7.24 -14.94 -40.79
C ARG A 30 8.70 -14.52 -40.84
N SER A 31 9.56 -15.53 -40.86
CA SER A 31 10.96 -15.49 -41.22
C SER A 31 11.11 -14.92 -42.63
N TYR A 32 11.88 -13.83 -42.78
CA TYR A 32 12.38 -13.39 -44.08
C TYR A 32 13.90 -13.62 -44.11
N GLN A 33 14.28 -14.67 -44.84
CA GLN A 33 15.62 -14.88 -45.35
C GLN A 33 15.75 -14.10 -46.66
N VAL A 34 16.74 -13.21 -46.76
CA VAL A 34 17.22 -12.71 -48.05
C VAL A 34 18.73 -12.87 -48.08
N SER A 35 19.14 -13.78 -48.96
CA SER A 35 20.48 -14.09 -49.41
C SER A 35 20.90 -13.18 -50.58
N HIS A 36 22.17 -12.76 -50.60
CA HIS A 36 23.15 -12.86 -51.71
C HIS A 36 24.18 -11.70 -51.77
N PRO A 37 25.35 -11.94 -52.41
CA PRO A 37 26.65 -11.41 -52.01
C PRO A 37 27.13 -10.32 -52.97
N PHE A 38 28.07 -9.47 -52.55
CA PHE A 38 28.98 -8.81 -53.48
C PHE A 38 30.31 -8.48 -52.78
N SER A 39 31.36 -9.16 -53.21
CA SER A 39 32.75 -8.73 -53.03
C SER A 39 33.06 -7.69 -54.10
N PHE A 40 33.68 -6.57 -53.72
CA PHE A 40 34.57 -5.80 -54.59
C PHE A 40 35.67 -5.14 -53.75
N THR A 41 36.89 -5.64 -53.92
CA THR A 41 38.15 -4.96 -53.62
C THR A 41 38.45 -3.95 -54.72
N PHE A 42 38.97 -2.76 -54.38
CA PHE A 42 40.31 -2.25 -54.76
C PHE A 42 40.44 -0.74 -54.41
N PHE A 43 41.58 -0.39 -53.77
CA PHE A 43 42.49 0.75 -54.00
C PHE A 43 41.89 2.12 -54.42
N THR A 44 42.26 3.28 -53.86
CA THR A 44 43.61 3.82 -53.63
C THR A 44 43.46 5.17 -52.91
N THR A 45 44.45 5.54 -52.08
CA THR A 45 45.01 6.89 -51.81
C THR A 45 44.16 8.10 -52.25
N HIS A 46 43.83 9.06 -51.38
CA HIS A 46 44.63 10.27 -51.11
C HIS A 46 44.04 11.08 -49.92
N SER A 47 44.91 11.89 -49.30
CA SER A 47 44.60 13.05 -48.44
C SER A 47 44.22 12.80 -46.98
N ARG A 48 45.19 12.28 -46.23
CA ARG A 48 45.30 12.50 -44.78
C ARG A 48 45.75 13.94 -44.51
N LEU A 49 44.86 14.94 -44.48
CA LEU A 49 45.21 16.22 -43.81
C LEU A 49 44.01 17.14 -43.47
N ALA A 50 42.75 16.69 -43.61
CA ALA A 50 41.57 17.52 -43.34
C ALA A 50 40.51 16.83 -42.46
N MET A 51 40.93 15.89 -41.60
CA MET A 51 40.04 15.22 -40.64
C MET A 51 40.73 15.04 -39.28
N LEU A 52 41.34 16.11 -38.78
CA LEU A 52 41.87 16.15 -37.39
C LEU A 52 41.28 17.32 -36.58
N PHE A 53 40.10 17.82 -36.98
CA PHE A 53 39.35 18.84 -36.24
C PHE A 53 37.86 18.53 -36.11
N SER A 54 37.44 17.26 -36.22
CA SER A 54 36.01 16.89 -36.08
C SER A 54 35.79 15.54 -35.38
N THR A 55 36.60 15.24 -34.37
CA THR A 55 36.41 14.04 -33.53
C THR A 55 36.59 14.29 -32.02
N ILE A 56 36.66 15.56 -31.58
CA ILE A 56 36.86 15.93 -30.16
C ILE A 56 35.62 16.60 -29.55
N LEU A 57 34.48 16.67 -30.25
CA LEU A 57 33.30 17.43 -29.81
C LEU A 57 31.97 16.63 -29.80
N LEU A 58 32.02 15.33 -29.53
CA LEU A 58 30.82 14.47 -29.48
C LEU A 58 30.85 13.39 -28.39
N THR A 59 31.50 13.66 -27.26
CA THR A 59 31.42 12.83 -26.04
C THR A 59 31.06 13.64 -24.80
N LEU A 60 30.22 14.68 -24.94
CA LEU A 60 29.57 15.30 -23.79
C LEU A 60 28.20 14.66 -23.53
N SER A 61 28.18 13.85 -22.47
CA SER A 61 27.12 13.90 -21.46
C SER A 61 25.74 13.36 -21.85
N VAL A 62 25.65 12.05 -22.10
CA VAL A 62 24.40 11.31 -21.85
C VAL A 62 24.45 10.75 -20.42
N THR A 63 24.43 11.62 -19.42
CA THR A 63 23.98 11.24 -18.07
C THR A 63 22.47 11.43 -18.04
N LEU A 64 21.74 10.46 -18.59
CA LEU A 64 20.31 10.35 -18.36
C LEU A 64 20.11 10.16 -16.86
N ALA A 65 19.67 11.23 -16.19
CA ALA A 65 19.24 11.18 -14.82
C ALA A 65 18.09 10.17 -14.72
N PHE A 66 18.38 8.98 -14.20
CA PHE A 66 17.36 8.12 -13.62
C PHE A 66 16.89 8.80 -12.32
N ALA A 67 16.14 9.90 -12.47
CA ALA A 67 15.32 10.39 -11.39
C ALA A 67 14.23 9.33 -11.20
N SER A 68 14.43 8.44 -10.23
CA SER A 68 13.33 7.60 -9.75
C SER A 68 12.16 8.54 -9.42
N PRO A 69 10.92 8.22 -9.82
CA PRO A 69 9.78 9.03 -9.44
C PRO A 69 9.80 9.18 -7.91
N LEU A 70 9.91 10.41 -7.44
CA LEU A 70 9.72 10.72 -6.02
C LEU A 70 8.26 10.44 -5.73
N ASP A 71 7.98 9.25 -5.22
CA ASP A 71 6.65 8.92 -4.75
C ASP A 71 6.24 9.97 -3.72
N SER A 72 5.06 10.57 -3.91
CA SER A 72 4.60 11.66 -3.05
C SER A 72 4.60 11.18 -1.61
N ARG A 73 5.46 11.76 -0.77
CA ARG A 73 5.60 11.34 0.63
C ARG A 73 4.38 11.84 1.38
N ALA A 74 3.71 10.95 2.12
CA ALA A 74 2.72 11.36 3.09
C ALA A 74 3.37 12.24 4.16
N ALA A 75 2.60 13.15 4.76
CA ALA A 75 3.07 13.91 5.91
C ALA A 75 3.47 12.95 7.06
N PRO A 76 4.42 13.31 7.94
CA PRO A 76 4.86 12.44 9.02
C PRO A 76 3.71 11.95 9.93
N ASP A 77 2.76 12.83 10.24
CA ASP A 77 1.54 12.53 11.00
C ASP A 77 0.48 11.75 10.21
N ASN A 78 0.74 11.45 8.94
CA ASN A 78 -0.08 10.61 8.07
C ASN A 78 0.71 9.39 7.54
N THR A 79 1.79 9.02 8.24
CA THR A 79 2.68 7.93 7.84
C THR A 79 2.73 6.84 8.91
N VAL A 80 2.43 5.62 8.49
CA VAL A 80 2.66 4.37 9.25
C VAL A 80 4.13 3.97 9.11
N ARG A 81 4.69 3.33 10.14
CA ARG A 81 6.05 2.77 10.10
C ARG A 81 6.17 1.53 10.97
N ILE A 82 6.86 0.50 10.48
CA ILE A 82 7.20 -0.68 11.27
C ILE A 82 8.67 -1.06 11.02
N ASN A 83 9.55 -0.65 11.93
CA ASN A 83 10.95 -1.06 11.89
C ASN A 83 11.22 -2.29 12.78
N SER A 84 10.55 -2.35 13.94
CA SER A 84 10.65 -3.44 14.91
C SER A 84 9.45 -3.45 15.86
N ALA A 85 9.41 -4.39 16.81
CA ALA A 85 8.42 -4.43 17.88
C ALA A 85 8.46 -3.23 18.83
N SER A 86 9.59 -2.49 18.89
CA SER A 86 9.76 -1.30 19.74
C SER A 86 9.81 0.01 18.95
N SER A 87 10.03 -0.04 17.64
CA SER A 87 10.12 1.13 16.75
C SER A 87 9.04 1.06 15.68
N TYR A 88 7.90 1.65 15.99
CA TYR A 88 6.72 1.65 15.13
C TYR A 88 5.86 2.92 15.30
N CYS A 89 5.02 3.16 14.30
CA CYS A 89 3.96 4.16 14.27
C CYS A 89 2.69 3.55 13.66
N MET A 90 1.55 3.83 14.27
CA MET A 90 0.22 3.32 13.92
C MET A 90 -0.77 4.48 13.76
N ILE A 91 -1.82 4.31 12.98
CA ILE A 91 -2.89 5.31 12.88
C ILE A 91 -3.86 5.16 14.05
N MET A 92 -4.21 6.27 14.69
CA MET A 92 -5.22 6.30 15.74
C MET A 92 -6.09 7.56 15.58
N PRO A 93 -7.24 7.64 16.28
CA PRO A 93 -8.01 8.87 16.34
C PRO A 93 -7.19 10.06 16.86
N ARG A 94 -7.40 11.25 16.28
CA ARG A 94 -6.85 12.50 16.81
C ARG A 94 -7.52 12.91 18.11
N LYS A 95 -8.84 12.70 18.18
CA LYS A 95 -9.66 13.06 19.33
C LYS A 95 -9.67 11.93 20.36
N ALA A 96 -9.54 12.31 21.63
CA ALA A 96 -9.61 11.37 22.74
C ALA A 96 -10.93 10.58 22.76
N HIS A 97 -10.84 9.32 23.18
CA HIS A 97 -11.95 8.39 23.41
C HIS A 97 -12.90 8.26 22.21
N THR A 98 -12.33 8.18 21.01
CA THR A 98 -13.11 8.07 19.77
C THR A 98 -13.13 6.62 19.30
N ASN A 99 -14.27 6.16 18.80
CA ASN A 99 -14.34 4.86 18.13
C ASN A 99 -13.54 4.93 16.82
N ILE A 100 -12.92 3.83 16.43
CA ILE A 100 -12.12 3.72 15.21
C ILE A 100 -12.97 4.13 14.00
N GLY A 101 -14.16 3.54 13.84
CA GLY A 101 -15.07 3.86 12.73
C GLY A 101 -15.59 5.31 12.74
N ASP A 102 -15.70 5.97 13.90
CA ASP A 102 -16.11 7.38 13.97
C ASP A 102 -14.98 8.34 13.56
N SER A 103 -13.73 7.90 13.72
CA SER A 103 -12.54 8.67 13.37
C SER A 103 -12.23 8.66 11.86
N GLU A 104 -12.88 7.79 11.08
CA GLU A 104 -12.65 7.55 9.66
C GLU A 104 -13.04 8.72 8.72
N SER A 105 -13.29 9.91 9.28
CA SER A 105 -13.56 11.13 8.53
C SER A 105 -12.30 11.99 8.34
N THR A 106 -12.30 12.83 7.29
CA THR A 106 -11.14 13.65 6.90
C THR A 106 -10.57 14.44 8.08
N GLY A 107 -9.28 14.21 8.38
CA GLY A 107 -8.55 14.94 9.41
C GLY A 107 -8.78 14.46 10.85
N GLN A 108 -9.58 13.43 11.09
CA GLN A 108 -9.85 12.90 12.44
C GLN A 108 -8.89 11.78 12.87
N MET A 109 -7.91 11.44 12.05
CA MET A 109 -6.89 10.41 12.33
C MET A 109 -5.47 10.98 12.17
N GLN A 110 -4.52 10.37 12.87
CA GLN A 110 -3.09 10.65 12.72
C GLN A 110 -2.23 9.47 13.16
N SER A 111 -0.95 9.54 12.80
CA SER A 111 0.09 8.63 13.24
C SER A 111 0.47 8.89 14.70
N TYR A 112 0.46 7.85 15.51
CA TYR A 112 1.02 7.81 16.86
C TYR A 112 2.15 6.79 16.91
N CYS A 113 3.27 7.20 17.49
CA CYS A 113 4.50 6.44 17.45
C CYS A 113 4.95 6.03 18.84
N SER A 114 5.53 4.84 18.92
CA SER A 114 6.48 4.50 19.99
C SER A 114 7.59 5.55 20.10
N ALA A 115 8.19 5.68 21.29
CA ALA A 115 9.26 6.65 21.53
C ALA A 115 10.41 6.55 20.51
N SER A 116 10.84 5.33 20.15
CA SER A 116 11.89 5.11 19.14
C SER A 116 11.40 5.16 17.69
N GLY A 117 10.09 5.06 17.44
CA GLY A 117 9.52 5.15 16.09
C GLY A 117 9.26 6.58 15.62
N LYS A 118 9.09 7.51 16.56
CA LYS A 118 8.75 8.91 16.30
C LYS A 118 9.90 9.63 15.60
N THR A 119 9.57 10.34 14.52
CA THR A 119 10.54 11.12 13.74
C THR A 119 10.17 12.58 13.56
N ASP A 120 8.95 12.98 13.92
CA ASP A 120 8.49 14.37 13.78
C ASP A 120 7.56 14.78 14.94
N PRO A 121 7.60 16.04 15.42
CA PRO A 121 6.71 16.52 16.47
C PRO A 121 5.21 16.45 16.16
N SER A 122 4.83 16.47 14.87
CA SER A 122 3.43 16.33 14.43
C SER A 122 2.82 14.96 14.74
N GLN A 123 3.66 13.94 14.97
CA GLN A 123 3.20 12.60 15.33
C GLN A 123 2.83 12.53 16.81
N GLY A 124 1.75 11.81 17.12
CA GLY A 124 1.38 11.51 18.49
C GLY A 124 2.36 10.54 19.17
N ASN A 125 2.28 10.43 20.49
CA ASN A 125 3.07 9.46 21.25
C ASN A 125 2.17 8.29 21.66
N LEU A 126 2.62 7.06 21.42
CA LEU A 126 2.09 5.88 22.09
C LEU A 126 2.84 5.68 23.41
N PRO A 127 2.13 5.27 24.47
CA PRO A 127 2.76 4.93 25.74
C PRO A 127 3.67 3.69 25.56
N ASN A 128 4.74 3.60 26.35
CA ASN A 128 5.71 2.50 26.23
C ASN A 128 5.09 1.12 26.52
N ASP A 129 4.00 1.09 27.28
CA ASP A 129 3.25 -0.10 27.63
C ASP A 129 1.97 -0.28 26.81
N PHE A 130 1.88 0.41 25.66
CA PHE A 130 0.77 0.29 24.71
C PHE A 130 0.50 -1.16 24.32
N TRP A 131 1.55 -1.93 24.01
CA TRP A 131 1.44 -3.36 23.81
C TRP A 131 1.69 -4.09 25.13
N THR A 132 0.75 -4.94 25.54
CA THR A 132 1.01 -5.95 26.59
C THR A 132 1.79 -7.14 26.01
N LYS A 133 1.59 -7.42 24.73
CA LYS A 133 2.35 -8.40 23.94
C LYS A 133 2.35 -7.93 22.49
N VAL A 134 3.50 -7.97 21.83
CA VAL A 134 3.62 -7.64 20.41
C VAL A 134 4.64 -8.54 19.75
N THR A 135 4.28 -9.08 18.59
CA THR A 135 5.13 -9.91 17.75
C THR A 135 5.39 -9.18 16.46
N TYR A 136 6.67 -8.88 16.20
CA TYR A 136 7.15 -8.36 14.91
C TYR A 136 7.53 -9.51 13.99
N LYS A 137 7.02 -9.49 12.76
CA LYS A 137 7.41 -10.45 11.71
C LYS A 137 7.64 -9.71 10.40
N LYS A 138 8.51 -10.27 9.58
CA LYS A 138 8.74 -9.87 8.20
C LYS A 138 8.72 -11.11 7.32
N GLY A 139 8.36 -10.93 6.06
CA GLY A 139 8.37 -12.02 5.11
C GLY A 139 8.21 -11.53 3.69
N ARG A 140 8.06 -12.50 2.78
CA ARG A 140 7.90 -12.25 1.35
C ARG A 140 6.93 -13.27 0.78
N ASN A 141 5.87 -12.76 0.15
CA ASN A 141 4.92 -13.58 -0.61
C ASN A 141 4.83 -13.00 -2.03
N ASN A 142 3.81 -12.19 -2.29
CA ASN A 142 3.64 -11.46 -3.55
C ASN A 142 4.56 -10.24 -3.62
N GLY A 143 4.91 -9.70 -2.45
CA GLY A 143 6.01 -8.77 -2.25
C GLY A 143 6.57 -8.87 -0.84
N ASP A 144 7.53 -8.00 -0.52
CA ASP A 144 8.05 -7.90 0.84
C ASP A 144 6.98 -7.30 1.76
N TRP A 145 6.91 -7.78 3.00
CA TRP A 145 6.01 -7.27 4.02
C TRP A 145 6.63 -7.30 5.42
N VAL A 146 6.12 -6.43 6.28
CA VAL A 146 6.39 -6.37 7.72
C VAL A 146 5.08 -6.22 8.47
N GLN A 147 4.98 -6.78 9.67
CA GLN A 147 3.79 -6.67 10.49
C GLN A 147 4.10 -6.58 11.98
N LEU A 148 3.13 -6.04 12.71
CA LEU A 148 2.98 -6.23 14.15
C LEU A 148 1.62 -6.87 14.41
N THR A 149 1.60 -7.85 15.30
CA THR A 149 0.35 -8.45 15.81
C THR A 149 0.47 -8.61 17.31
N GLY A 150 -0.58 -8.33 18.06
CA GLY A 150 -0.53 -8.55 19.49
C GLY A 150 -1.70 -8.02 20.28
N ARG A 151 -1.49 -7.90 21.59
CA ARG A 151 -2.45 -7.38 22.55
C ARG A 151 -2.10 -5.99 23.00
N ILE A 152 -3.04 -5.07 22.88
CA ILE A 152 -2.91 -3.71 23.39
C ILE A 152 -3.38 -3.63 24.84
N ARG A 153 -2.78 -2.74 25.62
CA ARG A 153 -3.19 -2.43 26.98
C ARG A 153 -4.36 -1.45 26.94
N LYS A 154 -5.55 -1.89 27.38
CA LYS A 154 -6.71 -1.01 27.57
C LYS A 154 -6.36 0.16 28.49
N GLY A 155 -6.86 1.34 28.15
CA GLY A 155 -6.64 2.58 28.91
C GLY A 155 -5.21 3.12 28.87
N SER A 156 -4.28 2.49 28.14
CA SER A 156 -2.91 3.00 28.04
C SER A 156 -2.83 4.33 27.28
N THR A 157 -3.72 4.53 26.30
CA THR A 157 -3.82 5.74 25.51
C THR A 157 -5.20 6.36 25.67
N SER A 158 -5.25 7.69 25.75
CA SER A 158 -6.51 8.45 25.80
C SER A 158 -7.28 8.42 24.48
N GLN A 159 -6.65 7.98 23.38
CA GLN A 159 -7.25 8.16 22.05
C GLN A 159 -8.29 7.11 21.72
N LEU A 160 -8.16 5.94 22.32
CA LEU A 160 -9.07 4.83 22.11
C LEU A 160 -10.23 4.88 23.10
N ASN A 161 -11.41 4.52 22.61
CA ASN A 161 -12.50 4.08 23.47
C ASN A 161 -12.32 2.58 23.76
N ASP A 162 -12.06 2.22 25.01
CA ASP A 162 -11.80 0.82 25.41
C ASP A 162 -12.98 -0.14 25.19
N ASN A 163 -14.19 0.39 24.95
CA ASN A 163 -15.39 -0.38 24.66
C ASN A 163 -15.69 -0.52 23.17
N ASP A 164 -14.88 0.09 22.30
CA ASP A 164 -15.07 0.05 20.86
C ASP A 164 -14.77 -1.34 20.28
N GLY A 165 -15.66 -1.81 19.40
CA GLY A 165 -15.50 -3.05 18.63
C GLY A 165 -14.31 -3.01 17.68
N GLY A 166 -13.87 -1.81 17.31
CA GLY A 166 -12.72 -1.58 16.46
C GLY A 166 -13.07 -1.17 15.05
N GLY A 167 -12.04 -1.13 14.20
CA GLY A 167 -12.18 -0.78 12.79
C GLY A 167 -10.85 -0.92 12.06
N GLN A 168 -10.86 -0.52 10.79
CA GLN A 168 -9.71 -0.64 9.90
C GLN A 168 -9.18 0.75 9.50
N TYR A 169 -7.86 0.87 9.40
CA TYR A 169 -7.20 1.93 8.65
C TYR A 169 -6.32 1.32 7.58
N ASP A 170 -6.24 1.96 6.42
CA ASP A 170 -5.52 1.40 5.29
C ASP A 170 -5.15 2.47 4.24
N SER A 171 -4.25 2.14 3.31
CA SER A 171 -3.74 3.07 2.30
C SER A 171 -4.56 3.12 0.99
N SER A 172 -5.53 2.23 0.79
CA SER A 172 -6.13 1.96 -0.52
C SER A 172 -7.65 1.75 -0.50
N GLY A 173 -8.30 1.86 0.65
CA GLY A 173 -9.73 1.82 0.88
C GLY A 173 -10.36 3.20 0.76
N GLY A 174 -11.56 3.35 1.32
CA GLY A 174 -12.31 4.60 1.30
C GLY A 174 -12.76 5.06 -0.10
N ALA A 175 -13.40 6.23 -0.16
CA ALA A 175 -13.93 6.78 -1.39
C ALA A 175 -12.81 7.08 -2.41
N GLY A 176 -12.87 6.43 -3.57
CA GLY A 176 -11.88 6.58 -4.64
C GLY A 176 -10.56 5.84 -4.39
N GLY A 177 -10.50 4.91 -3.43
CA GLY A 177 -9.32 4.09 -3.16
C GLY A 177 -8.12 4.88 -2.64
N ALA A 178 -8.39 6.01 -1.98
CA ALA A 178 -7.37 6.93 -1.50
C ALA A 178 -6.91 6.64 -0.06
N GLY A 179 -7.38 5.54 0.53
CA GLY A 179 -7.09 5.13 1.90
C GLY A 179 -7.90 5.88 2.95
N ASN A 180 -7.83 5.35 4.16
CA ASN A 180 -8.36 5.96 5.37
C ASN A 180 -7.33 5.83 6.50
N PRO A 181 -6.56 6.89 6.81
CA PRO A 181 -6.73 8.27 6.38
C PRO A 181 -6.35 8.50 4.91
N ARG A 182 -6.99 9.48 4.27
CA ARG A 182 -6.74 9.79 2.87
C ARG A 182 -5.28 10.16 2.62
N GLY A 183 -4.65 9.50 1.66
CA GLY A 183 -3.25 9.70 1.27
C GLY A 183 -2.24 9.22 2.31
N SER A 184 -2.68 8.44 3.31
CA SER A 184 -1.79 7.81 4.26
C SER A 184 -0.94 6.73 3.57
N LYS A 185 0.28 6.53 4.08
CA LYS A 185 1.23 5.57 3.52
C LYS A 185 1.96 4.83 4.61
N CYS A 186 2.49 3.65 4.29
CA CYS A 186 3.51 3.03 5.13
C CYS A 186 4.91 3.29 4.58
N ALA A 187 5.81 3.74 5.45
CA ALA A 187 7.18 4.05 5.08
C ALA A 187 7.89 2.83 4.46
N GLY A 188 8.27 2.93 3.19
CA GLY A 188 8.99 1.89 2.46
C GLY A 188 8.11 0.81 1.81
N TYR A 189 6.78 0.94 1.87
CA TYR A 189 5.82 -0.03 1.33
C TYR A 189 4.71 0.67 0.55
N ASN A 190 4.20 0.01 -0.49
CA ASN A 190 3.13 0.57 -1.33
C ASN A 190 1.77 0.57 -0.63
N HIS A 191 1.53 -0.38 0.27
CA HIS A 191 0.26 -0.55 0.95
C HIS A 191 0.42 -0.84 2.44
N TYR A 192 -0.64 -0.57 3.21
CA TYR A 192 -0.79 -1.12 4.55
C TYR A 192 -2.26 -1.39 4.87
N VAL A 193 -2.46 -2.28 5.85
CA VAL A 193 -3.72 -2.49 6.54
C VAL A 193 -3.45 -2.53 8.03
N GLU A 194 -4.26 -1.84 8.81
CA GLU A 194 -4.22 -1.75 10.26
C GLU A 194 -5.62 -2.03 10.80
N ILE A 195 -5.71 -2.86 11.83
CA ILE A 195 -6.95 -3.08 12.58
C ILE A 195 -6.67 -2.86 14.06
N VAL A 196 -7.52 -2.07 14.69
CA VAL A 196 -7.47 -1.79 16.13
C VAL A 196 -8.80 -2.23 16.73
N GLU A 197 -8.78 -3.13 17.69
CA GLU A 197 -9.96 -3.71 18.36
C GLU A 197 -9.85 -3.51 19.89
N PRO A 198 -10.17 -2.30 20.39
CA PRO A 198 -9.99 -1.96 21.80
C PRO A 198 -10.73 -2.88 22.77
N ASN A 199 -11.99 -3.23 22.48
CA ASN A 199 -12.84 -4.04 23.36
C ASN A 199 -12.28 -5.43 23.68
N VAL A 200 -11.50 -6.02 22.77
CA VAL A 200 -10.83 -7.32 22.94
C VAL A 200 -9.31 -7.19 23.12
N SER A 201 -8.83 -5.97 23.39
CA SER A 201 -7.43 -5.68 23.69
C SER A 201 -6.48 -6.15 22.60
N ARG A 202 -6.83 -5.95 21.33
CA ARG A 202 -6.07 -6.47 20.19
C ARG A 202 -5.82 -5.39 19.16
N ALA A 203 -4.65 -5.43 18.52
CA ALA A 203 -4.41 -4.68 17.31
C ALA A 203 -3.39 -5.41 16.42
N CYS A 204 -3.40 -5.06 15.15
CA CYS A 204 -2.51 -5.62 14.16
C CYS A 204 -2.31 -4.62 13.03
N ILE A 205 -1.12 -4.65 12.43
CA ILE A 205 -0.77 -3.80 11.31
C ILE A 205 0.21 -4.51 10.41
N ARG A 206 0.04 -4.39 9.10
CA ARG A 206 0.96 -4.93 8.11
C ARG A 206 1.17 -3.90 7.02
N CYS A 207 2.44 -3.69 6.68
CA CYS A 207 2.86 -2.98 5.48
C CYS A 207 3.35 -3.97 4.44
N CYS A 208 2.99 -3.78 3.17
CA CYS A 208 3.31 -4.71 2.11
C CYS A 208 3.54 -4.00 0.77
N GLN A 209 4.33 -4.61 -0.11
CA GLN A 209 4.54 -4.10 -1.46
C GLN A 209 3.40 -4.40 -2.42
N ASP A 210 2.66 -5.48 -2.18
CA ASP A 210 1.56 -5.94 -3.03
C ASP A 210 0.28 -6.01 -2.21
N THR A 211 -0.81 -5.43 -2.73
CA THR A 211 -2.11 -5.40 -2.07
C THR A 211 -2.64 -6.78 -1.67
N ARG A 212 -2.25 -7.86 -2.37
CA ARG A 212 -2.65 -9.24 -2.02
C ARG A 212 -2.10 -9.69 -0.66
N ASP A 213 -1.02 -9.07 -0.19
CA ASP A 213 -0.43 -9.34 1.12
C ASP A 213 -1.03 -8.45 2.24
N CYS A 214 -1.77 -7.39 1.89
CA CYS A 214 -2.55 -6.52 2.78
C CYS A 214 -4.03 -6.57 2.38
N ARG A 215 -4.72 -7.63 2.79
CA ARG A 215 -6.12 -7.83 2.44
C ARG A 215 -7.01 -6.74 3.02
N LEU A 216 -7.81 -6.09 2.17
CA LEU A 216 -8.76 -5.03 2.51
C LEU A 216 -10.23 -5.47 2.34
N ASP A 217 -10.49 -6.78 2.21
CA ASP A 217 -11.81 -7.33 1.91
C ASP A 217 -12.54 -7.86 3.16
N ARG A 218 -12.05 -7.56 4.36
CA ARG A 218 -12.37 -8.29 5.60
C ARG A 218 -12.39 -7.41 6.84
N ASP A 219 -12.94 -6.21 6.69
CA ASP A 219 -12.71 -5.10 7.63
C ASP A 219 -13.42 -5.30 8.97
N THR A 220 -14.45 -6.15 9.00
CA THR A 220 -15.19 -6.55 10.20
C THR A 220 -14.79 -7.92 10.76
N ALA A 221 -13.88 -8.64 10.09
CA ALA A 221 -13.48 -9.99 10.50
C ALA A 221 -12.42 -9.99 11.62
N GLY A 222 -11.87 -8.81 11.94
CA GLY A 222 -10.89 -8.62 13.00
C GLY A 222 -9.48 -9.08 12.65
N CYS A 223 -8.55 -8.81 13.56
CA CYS A 223 -7.12 -9.00 13.33
C CYS A 223 -6.71 -10.41 12.89
N PRO A 224 -7.16 -11.51 13.51
CA PRO A 224 -6.72 -12.86 13.13
C PRO A 224 -7.12 -13.25 11.70
N ALA A 225 -8.20 -12.68 11.18
CA ALA A 225 -8.71 -13.00 9.84
C ALA A 225 -8.02 -12.19 8.73
N VAL A 226 -7.55 -10.97 9.05
CA VAL A 226 -6.91 -10.05 8.09
C VAL A 226 -5.38 -10.21 8.12
N ILE A 227 -4.80 -10.24 9.31
CA ILE A 227 -3.35 -10.39 9.52
C ILE A 227 -3.12 -11.60 10.43
N PRO A 228 -2.88 -12.80 9.88
CA PRO A 228 -2.52 -13.94 10.68
C PRO A 228 -1.25 -13.65 11.51
N GLY A 229 -1.27 -14.02 12.79
CA GLY A 229 -0.19 -13.73 13.71
C GLY A 229 -0.47 -14.20 15.13
N GLU A 230 0.29 -13.66 16.07
CA GLU A 230 0.19 -13.99 17.49
C GLU A 230 -0.58 -12.89 18.22
N TYR A 231 -1.56 -13.32 19.02
CA TYR A 231 -2.50 -12.49 19.78
C TYR A 231 -2.72 -13.06 21.18
#